data_AF-A0A6A3IFQ3-F1
#
_entry.id   AF-A0A6A3IFQ3-F1
#
_cell.length_a   1.000
_cell.length_b   1.000
_cell.length_c   1.000
_cell.angle_alpha   90.00
_cell.angle_beta   90.00
_cell.angle_gamma   90.00
#
_symmetry.space_group_name_H-M   'P 1'
#
loop_
_entity.id
_entity.type
_entity.pdbx_description
1 polymer ?
#
loop_
_entity_poly.entity_id
_entity_poly.type
_entity_poly.pdbx_seq_one_letter_code
_entity_poly.pdbx_strand_id
1 'polypeptide(L)'
;MYAGFLENDQEWVACMSEASSFKMPKALRQLFATLLVYSQVSDVRALWDQFYGELSRDFAFTFRNLEGQTKEDTIQFHTLKNLNDLLQISGYAVHHFELPQLCEHRELVLTSLLENNLIRRELEGYNHDVLQGVHDRTDELNDGQRVIYDQIMDAVERPQVGKKLFFVDGPGGTGKSTLLKHILASVRLSGKIAIAVASSGIAALLLMGGRTAHSTFKIPLKLNEHSTCSIYKQSKLRKLLQATSLIIWDEAPMTHRHAFEAVDRSLRDILDNDQEPFGG
;
A
#
# COMPACT_ATOMS: atom_id res chain seq x y z
N MET A 1 -6.57 -30.93 -36.96
CA MET A 1 -6.27 -30.69 -35.52
C MET A 1 -7.31 -29.68 -35.06
N TYR A 2 -8.31 -30.14 -34.31
CA TYR A 2 -9.55 -29.41 -34.04
C TYR A 2 -9.30 -28.18 -33.16
N ALA A 3 -9.64 -27.00 -33.68
CA ALA A 3 -9.82 -25.79 -32.91
C ALA A 3 -11.10 -25.94 -32.08
N GLY A 4 -10.95 -26.24 -30.79
CA GLY A 4 -12.06 -26.29 -29.83
C GLY A 4 -12.45 -24.87 -29.41
N PHE A 5 -13.52 -24.36 -30.01
CA PHE A 5 -14.19 -23.12 -29.62
C PHE A 5 -14.83 -23.31 -28.23
N LEU A 6 -14.28 -22.65 -27.20
CA LEU A 6 -14.98 -22.37 -25.94
C LEU A 6 -15.55 -20.95 -26.06
N GLU A 7 -16.71 -20.81 -26.70
CA GLU A 7 -17.38 -19.50 -26.88
C GLU A 7 -18.51 -19.25 -25.85
N ASN A 8 -18.57 -20.03 -24.75
CA ASN A 8 -19.50 -19.73 -23.67
C ASN A 8 -18.90 -20.00 -22.29
N ASP A 9 -19.37 -19.23 -21.30
CA ASP A 9 -18.90 -19.33 -19.90
C ASP A 9 -19.59 -20.48 -19.12
N GLN A 10 -20.24 -21.44 -19.80
CA GLN A 10 -21.00 -22.51 -19.13
C GLN A 10 -20.10 -23.39 -18.26
N GLU A 11 -18.87 -23.65 -18.67
CA GLU A 11 -17.92 -24.43 -17.88
C GLU A 11 -17.60 -23.75 -16.55
N TRP A 12 -17.42 -22.42 -16.57
CA TRP A 12 -17.15 -21.61 -15.39
C TRP A 12 -18.36 -21.56 -14.45
N VAL A 13 -19.56 -21.42 -15.03
CA VAL A 13 -20.83 -21.45 -14.28
C VAL A 13 -21.04 -22.82 -13.63
N ALA A 14 -20.80 -23.91 -14.36
CA ALA A 14 -20.94 -25.27 -13.83
C ALA A 14 -19.94 -25.53 -12.70
N CYS A 15 -18.67 -25.16 -12.90
CA CYS A 15 -17.63 -25.26 -11.89
C CYS A 15 -17.97 -24.51 -10.59
N MET A 16 -18.43 -23.25 -10.72
CA MET A 16 -18.84 -22.44 -9.59
C MET A 16 -20.09 -22.98 -8.89
N SER A 17 -21.07 -23.48 -9.65
CA SER A 17 -22.30 -24.09 -9.11
C SER A 17 -22.02 -25.37 -8.33
N GLU A 18 -21.11 -26.21 -8.84
CA GLU A 18 -20.68 -27.41 -8.12
C GLU A 18 -19.98 -27.00 -6.82
N ALA A 19 -19.00 -26.10 -6.91
CA ALA A 19 -18.24 -25.64 -5.75
C ALA A 19 -19.11 -24.98 -4.67
N SER A 20 -20.12 -24.17 -5.05
CA SER A 20 -20.99 -23.49 -4.09
C SER A 20 -21.82 -24.45 -3.23
N SER A 21 -22.04 -25.68 -3.69
CA SER A 21 -22.80 -26.69 -2.93
C SER A 21 -22.05 -27.25 -1.70
N PHE A 22 -20.72 -27.15 -1.66
CA PHE A 22 -19.91 -27.75 -0.58
C PHE A 22 -18.72 -26.91 -0.09
N LYS A 23 -18.32 -25.85 -0.80
CA LYS A 23 -17.21 -24.97 -0.38
C LYS A 23 -17.71 -23.85 0.52
N MET A 24 -16.85 -23.48 1.48
CA MET A 24 -17.04 -22.26 2.27
C MET A 24 -16.84 -21.01 1.40
N PRO A 25 -17.52 -19.88 1.69
CA PRO A 25 -17.46 -18.66 0.86
C PRO A 25 -16.04 -18.17 0.57
N LYS A 26 -15.12 -18.22 1.54
CA LYS A 26 -13.71 -17.88 1.32
C LYS A 26 -13.02 -18.76 0.27
N ALA A 27 -13.27 -20.07 0.30
CA ALA A 27 -12.72 -20.99 -0.70
C ALA A 27 -13.37 -20.78 -2.08
N LEU A 28 -14.65 -20.40 -2.11
CA LEU A 28 -15.34 -20.03 -3.33
C LEU A 28 -14.76 -18.74 -3.94
N ARG A 29 -14.45 -17.72 -3.13
CA ARG A 29 -13.73 -16.51 -3.57
C ARG A 29 -12.33 -16.81 -4.12
N GLN A 30 -11.62 -17.80 -3.57
CA GLN A 30 -10.33 -18.26 -4.10
C GLN A 30 -10.48 -18.91 -5.48
N LEU A 31 -11.48 -19.77 -5.66
CA LEU A 31 -11.79 -20.36 -6.96
C LEU A 31 -12.16 -19.26 -7.96
N PHE A 32 -13.05 -18.33 -7.58
CA PHE A 32 -13.44 -17.21 -8.42
C PHE A 32 -12.23 -16.38 -8.87
N ALA A 33 -11.34 -15.99 -7.94
CA ALA A 33 -10.10 -15.28 -8.29
C ALA A 33 -9.21 -16.08 -9.26
N THR A 34 -9.15 -17.40 -9.10
CA THR A 34 -8.38 -18.29 -9.98
C THR A 34 -8.98 -18.31 -11.39
N LEU A 35 -10.31 -18.39 -11.50
CA LEU A 35 -11.01 -18.32 -12.78
C LEU A 35 -10.73 -16.99 -13.49
N LEU A 36 -10.82 -15.86 -12.78
CA LEU A 36 -10.54 -14.54 -13.36
C LEU A 36 -9.12 -14.40 -13.90
N VAL A 37 -8.12 -14.95 -13.19
CA VAL A 37 -6.71 -14.78 -13.57
C VAL A 37 -6.30 -15.75 -14.67
N TYR A 38 -6.78 -17.00 -14.63
CA TYR A 38 -6.23 -18.08 -15.45
C TYR A 38 -7.20 -18.64 -16.49
N SER A 39 -8.45 -18.15 -16.52
CA SER A 39 -9.47 -18.60 -17.48
C SER A 39 -9.91 -17.43 -18.37
N GLN A 40 -10.32 -17.73 -19.60
CA GLN A 40 -10.91 -16.74 -20.51
C GLN A 40 -12.40 -16.61 -20.20
N VAL A 41 -12.73 -15.99 -19.06
CA VAL A 41 -14.12 -15.66 -18.72
C VAL A 41 -14.57 -14.51 -19.61
N SER A 42 -15.62 -14.72 -20.39
CA SER A 42 -16.10 -13.79 -21.41
C SER A 42 -16.89 -12.64 -20.78
N ASP A 43 -17.74 -12.95 -19.79
CA ASP A 43 -18.56 -11.98 -19.06
C ASP A 43 -18.36 -12.13 -17.54
N VAL A 44 -17.31 -11.45 -17.05
CA VAL A 44 -16.97 -11.44 -15.62
C VAL A 44 -18.09 -10.84 -14.78
N ARG A 45 -18.82 -9.86 -15.32
CA ARG A 45 -19.87 -9.16 -14.57
C ARG A 45 -21.06 -10.07 -14.33
N ALA A 46 -21.53 -10.78 -15.35
CA ALA A 46 -22.61 -11.75 -15.22
C ALA A 46 -22.25 -12.87 -14.24
N LEU A 47 -21.01 -13.39 -14.31
CA LEU A 47 -20.54 -14.42 -13.38
C LEU A 47 -20.51 -13.92 -11.93
N TRP A 48 -20.04 -12.69 -11.70
CA TRP A 48 -20.08 -12.05 -10.38
C TRP A 48 -21.51 -11.91 -9.88
N ASP A 49 -22.41 -11.31 -10.67
CA ASP A 49 -23.80 -11.05 -10.27
C ASP A 49 -24.54 -12.37 -9.96
N GLN A 50 -24.25 -13.45 -10.70
CA GLN A 50 -24.82 -14.77 -10.45
C GLN A 50 -24.36 -15.40 -9.12
N PHE A 51 -23.06 -15.32 -8.79
CA PHE A 51 -22.49 -16.00 -7.62
C PHE A 51 -22.27 -15.10 -6.40
N TYR A 52 -22.55 -13.80 -6.50
CA TYR A 52 -22.30 -12.82 -5.43
C TYR A 52 -22.89 -13.24 -4.07
N GLY A 53 -24.12 -13.76 -4.06
CA GLY A 53 -24.76 -14.23 -2.83
C GLY A 53 -23.98 -15.35 -2.13
N GLU A 54 -23.40 -16.27 -2.88
CA GLU A 54 -22.58 -17.37 -2.35
C GLU A 54 -21.19 -16.87 -1.91
N LEU A 55 -20.60 -15.98 -2.70
CA LEU A 55 -19.29 -15.38 -2.45
C LEU A 55 -19.27 -14.51 -1.19
N SER A 56 -20.40 -13.88 -0.85
CA SER A 56 -20.53 -12.90 0.24
C SER A 56 -21.21 -13.46 1.50
N ARG A 57 -21.69 -14.72 1.47
CA ARG A 57 -22.53 -15.31 2.52
C ARG A 57 -21.94 -15.22 3.93
N ASP A 58 -20.63 -15.38 4.08
CA ASP A 58 -19.95 -15.26 5.36
C ASP A 58 -20.02 -13.83 5.92
N PHE A 59 -19.79 -12.82 5.07
CA PHE A 59 -19.91 -11.42 5.45
C PHE A 59 -21.36 -11.01 5.72
N ALA A 60 -22.32 -11.52 4.94
CA ALA A 60 -23.74 -11.32 5.22
C ALA A 60 -24.15 -11.83 6.61
N PHE A 61 -23.57 -12.96 7.03
CA PHE A 61 -23.77 -13.48 8.38
C PHE A 61 -23.05 -12.66 9.47
N THR A 62 -21.82 -12.22 9.21
CA THR A 62 -21.03 -11.39 10.14
C THR A 62 -21.69 -10.05 10.40
N PHE A 63 -22.19 -9.39 9.36
CA PHE A 63 -22.80 -8.06 9.42
C PHE A 63 -24.34 -8.10 9.46
N ARG A 64 -24.92 -9.22 9.91
CA ARG A 64 -26.38 -9.43 9.93
C ARG A 64 -27.17 -8.40 10.75
N ASN A 65 -26.51 -7.71 11.69
CA ASN A 65 -27.10 -6.71 12.56
C ASN A 65 -27.16 -5.31 11.91
N LEU A 66 -26.48 -5.10 10.78
CA LEU A 66 -26.62 -3.87 10.00
C LEU A 66 -27.91 -3.94 9.17
N GLU A 67 -28.46 -2.78 8.84
CA GLU A 67 -29.69 -2.65 8.06
C GLU A 67 -29.53 -1.65 6.91
N GLY A 68 -30.43 -1.74 5.92
CA GLY A 68 -30.48 -0.82 4.79
C GLY A 68 -29.24 -0.85 3.90
N GLN A 69 -28.99 0.28 3.22
CA GLN A 69 -27.89 0.42 2.27
C GLN A 69 -26.52 0.19 2.93
N THR A 70 -26.33 0.65 4.17
CA THR A 70 -25.09 0.46 4.93
C THR A 70 -24.70 -1.02 5.03
N LYS A 71 -25.68 -1.92 5.19
CA LYS A 71 -25.44 -3.36 5.23
C LYS A 71 -24.91 -3.87 3.89
N GLU A 72 -25.60 -3.55 2.80
CA GLU A 72 -25.25 -4.02 1.46
C GLU A 72 -23.88 -3.51 1.03
N ASP A 73 -23.59 -2.23 1.28
CA ASP A 73 -22.29 -1.61 0.99
C ASP A 73 -21.17 -2.30 1.80
N THR A 74 -21.40 -2.56 3.09
CA THR A 74 -20.42 -3.24 3.95
C THR A 74 -20.14 -4.66 3.46
N ILE A 75 -21.17 -5.43 3.13
CA ILE A 75 -21.02 -6.80 2.62
C ILE A 75 -20.27 -6.80 1.29
N GLN A 76 -20.66 -5.94 0.35
CA GLN A 76 -20.03 -5.85 -0.97
C GLN A 76 -18.56 -5.45 -0.84
N PHE A 77 -18.29 -4.42 -0.04
CA PHE A 77 -16.92 -3.95 0.23
C PHE A 77 -16.04 -5.06 0.79
N HIS A 78 -16.46 -5.77 1.84
CA HIS A 78 -15.63 -6.84 2.43
C HIS A 78 -15.42 -8.02 1.47
N THR A 79 -16.44 -8.35 0.66
CA THR A 79 -16.35 -9.39 -0.38
C THR A 79 -15.32 -9.00 -1.43
N LEU A 80 -15.42 -7.78 -1.98
CA LEU A 80 -14.49 -7.24 -2.97
C LEU A 80 -13.09 -7.05 -2.42
N LYS A 81 -12.95 -6.60 -1.17
CA LYS A 81 -11.64 -6.42 -0.50
C LYS A 81 -10.93 -7.76 -0.39
N ASN A 82 -11.65 -8.81 0.05
CA ASN A 82 -11.07 -10.14 0.13
C ASN A 82 -10.71 -10.70 -1.24
N LEU A 83 -11.54 -10.46 -2.25
CA LEU A 83 -11.25 -10.86 -3.63
C LEU A 83 -10.03 -10.12 -4.19
N ASN A 84 -9.92 -8.81 -3.95
CA ASN A 84 -8.77 -8.01 -4.35
C ASN A 84 -7.47 -8.51 -3.71
N ASP A 85 -7.49 -8.81 -2.40
CA ASP A 85 -6.33 -9.37 -1.69
C ASP A 85 -5.88 -10.72 -2.30
N LEU A 86 -6.80 -11.51 -2.88
CA LEU A 86 -6.48 -12.76 -3.58
C LEU A 86 -5.90 -12.52 -4.98
N LEU A 87 -6.49 -11.59 -5.74
CA LEU A 87 -6.02 -11.22 -7.09
C LEU A 87 -4.60 -10.63 -7.07
N GLN A 88 -4.28 -9.84 -6.04
CA GLN A 88 -2.97 -9.20 -5.85
C GLN A 88 -1.82 -10.21 -5.69
N ILE A 89 -2.10 -11.47 -5.37
CA ILE A 89 -1.08 -12.53 -5.34
C ILE A 89 -0.53 -12.78 -6.75
N SER A 90 -1.41 -12.69 -7.75
CA SER A 90 -1.09 -12.91 -9.17
C SER A 90 -0.80 -11.60 -9.93
N GLY A 91 -0.62 -10.47 -9.23
CA GLY A 91 -0.36 -9.16 -9.84
C GLY A 91 -1.59 -8.46 -10.42
N TYR A 92 -2.80 -8.98 -10.16
CA TYR A 92 -4.05 -8.35 -10.60
C TYR A 92 -4.76 -7.61 -9.46
N ALA A 93 -5.76 -6.82 -9.83
CA ALA A 93 -6.62 -6.09 -8.91
C ALA A 93 -8.03 -6.04 -9.48
N VAL A 94 -9.03 -5.72 -8.64
CA VAL A 94 -10.44 -5.68 -9.08
C VAL A 94 -10.70 -4.71 -10.23
N HIS A 95 -9.89 -3.66 -10.39
CA HIS A 95 -10.03 -2.70 -11.50
C HIS A 95 -9.62 -3.25 -12.87
N HIS A 96 -8.90 -4.38 -12.91
CA HIS A 96 -8.55 -5.06 -14.16
C HIS A 96 -9.71 -5.89 -14.72
N PHE A 97 -10.81 -6.01 -13.97
CA PHE A 97 -11.98 -6.79 -14.32
C PHE A 97 -13.25 -5.94 -14.23
N GLU A 98 -14.31 -6.35 -14.90
CA GLU A 98 -15.62 -5.68 -14.89
C GLU A 98 -16.41 -5.93 -13.58
N LEU A 99 -15.76 -5.71 -12.44
CA LEU A 99 -16.31 -5.84 -11.09
C LEU A 99 -16.67 -4.46 -10.52
N PRO A 100 -17.57 -4.39 -9.51
CA PRO A 100 -17.72 -3.16 -8.72
C PRO A 100 -16.39 -2.77 -8.07
N GLN A 101 -16.12 -1.46 -7.98
CA GLN A 101 -14.81 -0.96 -7.58
C GLN A 101 -14.75 -0.60 -6.09
N LEU A 102 -13.63 -0.93 -5.44
CA LEU A 102 -13.41 -0.57 -4.03
C LEU A 102 -13.44 0.95 -3.80
N CYS A 103 -13.12 1.76 -4.81
CA CYS A 103 -13.13 3.22 -4.72
C CYS A 103 -14.54 3.82 -4.58
N GLU A 104 -15.59 3.05 -4.87
CA GLU A 104 -16.99 3.41 -4.62
C GLU A 104 -17.30 3.47 -3.11
N HIS A 105 -16.51 2.76 -2.29
CA HIS A 105 -16.71 2.58 -0.84
C HIS A 105 -15.65 3.31 -0.01
N ARG A 106 -15.43 4.61 -0.27
CA ARG A 106 -14.29 5.39 0.27
C ARG A 106 -14.12 5.31 1.79
N GLU A 107 -15.20 5.50 2.56
CA GLU A 107 -15.13 5.47 4.03
C GLU A 107 -14.74 4.09 4.58
N LEU A 108 -15.25 3.03 3.96
CA LEU A 108 -14.92 1.67 4.31
C LEU A 108 -13.46 1.35 3.94
N VAL A 109 -12.96 1.81 2.79
CA VAL A 109 -11.54 1.71 2.43
C VAL A 109 -10.67 2.32 3.54
N LEU A 110 -10.96 3.56 3.94
CA LEU A 110 -10.22 4.26 5.00
C LEU A 110 -10.27 3.49 6.33
N THR A 111 -11.46 3.08 6.77
CA THR A 111 -11.65 2.29 8.00
C THR A 111 -10.84 1.00 7.95
N SER A 112 -10.83 0.33 6.79
CA SER A 112 -10.13 -0.92 6.58
C SER A 112 -8.60 -0.77 6.59
N LEU A 113 -8.07 0.40 6.19
CA LEU A 113 -6.65 0.71 6.30
C LEU A 113 -6.26 0.89 7.76
N LEU A 114 -7.15 1.44 8.60
CA LEU A 114 -6.90 1.62 10.05
C LEU A 114 -6.88 0.30 10.84
N GLU A 115 -7.44 -0.80 10.30
CA GLU A 115 -7.24 -2.16 10.85
C GLU A 115 -5.76 -2.57 10.82
N ASN A 116 -4.99 -2.01 9.88
CA ASN A 116 -3.54 -2.17 9.86
C ASN A 116 -2.92 -1.26 10.93
N ASN A 117 -2.57 -1.88 12.06
CA ASN A 117 -1.91 -1.20 13.18
C ASN A 117 -0.63 -0.44 12.79
N LEU A 118 0.06 -0.79 11.70
CA LEU A 118 1.18 -0.01 11.19
C LEU A 118 0.72 1.31 10.58
N ILE A 119 -0.32 1.29 9.74
CA ILE A 119 -0.92 2.49 9.13
C ILE A 119 -1.52 3.38 10.21
N ARG A 120 -2.32 2.79 11.11
CA ARG A 120 -2.94 3.50 12.22
C ARG A 120 -1.92 4.26 13.06
N ARG A 121 -0.77 3.64 13.35
CA ARG A 121 0.31 4.31 14.09
C ARG A 121 0.89 5.50 13.31
N GLU A 122 1.02 5.42 12.00
CA GLU A 122 1.56 6.54 11.22
C GLU A 122 0.55 7.70 11.04
N LEU A 123 -0.75 7.43 11.10
CA LEU A 123 -1.79 8.46 10.97
C LEU A 123 -2.23 9.06 12.33
N GLU A 124 -2.39 8.22 13.36
CA GLU A 124 -2.94 8.62 14.67
C GLU A 124 -1.90 8.64 15.79
N GLY A 125 -0.67 8.15 15.55
CA GLY A 125 0.33 7.97 16.60
C GLY A 125 1.15 9.21 16.93
N TYR A 126 0.91 10.34 16.27
CA TYR A 126 1.69 11.58 16.44
C TYR A 126 0.85 12.66 17.11
N ASN A 127 1.42 13.35 18.11
CA ASN A 127 0.76 14.49 18.75
C ASN A 127 0.63 15.65 17.75
N HIS A 128 -0.60 16.02 17.42
CA HIS A 128 -0.89 17.03 16.41
C HIS A 128 -0.39 18.43 16.80
N ASP A 129 -0.45 18.80 18.08
CA ASP A 129 0.07 20.09 18.57
C ASP A 129 1.59 20.19 18.39
N VAL A 130 2.31 19.08 18.62
CA VAL A 130 3.77 19.02 18.39
C VAL A 130 4.09 19.16 16.90
N LEU A 131 3.33 18.48 16.03
CA LEU A 131 3.51 18.61 14.59
C LEU A 131 3.21 20.05 14.12
N GLN A 132 2.11 20.63 14.60
CA GLN A 132 1.70 22.00 14.27
C GLN A 132 2.76 23.00 14.72
N GLY A 133 3.28 22.88 15.95
CA GLY A 133 4.34 23.77 16.45
C GLY A 133 5.65 23.69 15.65
N VAL A 134 5.95 22.56 15.00
CA VAL A 134 7.05 22.48 14.03
C VAL A 134 6.67 23.13 12.71
N HIS A 135 5.46 22.85 12.20
CA HIS A 135 4.98 23.39 10.93
C HIS A 135 4.84 24.91 10.93
N ASP A 136 4.38 25.51 12.03
CA ASP A 136 4.23 26.97 12.17
C ASP A 136 5.57 27.71 12.08
N ARG A 137 6.67 27.01 12.34
CA ARG A 137 8.05 27.54 12.26
C ARG A 137 8.70 27.28 10.91
N THR A 138 7.94 26.85 9.89
CA THR A 138 8.49 26.59 8.54
C THR A 138 9.00 27.87 7.88
N ASP A 139 8.48 29.04 8.27
CA ASP A 139 9.00 30.33 7.82
C ASP A 139 10.34 30.72 8.46
N GLU A 140 10.82 29.97 9.46
CA GLU A 140 12.16 30.14 10.04
C GLU A 140 13.25 29.36 9.28
N LEU A 141 12.87 28.54 8.29
CA LEU A 141 13.84 27.87 7.43
C LEU A 141 14.67 28.91 6.66
N ASN A 142 15.98 28.71 6.57
CA ASN A 142 16.81 29.57 5.72
C ASN A 142 16.47 29.36 4.23
N ASP A 143 16.87 30.31 3.37
CA ASP A 143 16.53 30.29 1.95
C ASP A 143 16.86 28.95 1.26
N GLY A 144 18.03 28.36 1.56
CA GLY A 144 18.44 27.07 1.00
C GLY A 144 17.55 25.91 1.46
N GLN A 145 17.24 25.86 2.75
CA GLN A 145 16.32 24.87 3.32
C GLN A 145 14.90 25.05 2.78
N ARG A 146 14.44 26.29 2.62
CA ARG A 146 13.11 26.60 2.09
C ARG A 146 12.94 26.11 0.65
N VAL A 147 13.95 26.34 -0.20
CA VAL A 147 13.94 25.83 -1.58
C VAL A 147 13.83 24.30 -1.62
N ILE A 148 14.58 23.60 -0.76
CA ILE A 148 14.52 22.13 -0.69
C ILE A 148 13.16 21.66 -0.16
N TYR A 149 12.66 22.31 0.88
CA TYR A 149 11.35 22.03 1.48
C TYR A 149 10.24 22.16 0.43
N ASP A 150 10.17 23.29 -0.27
CA ASP A 150 9.12 23.57 -1.26
C ASP A 150 9.16 22.54 -2.40
N GLN A 151 10.35 22.18 -2.89
CA GLN A 151 10.51 21.14 -3.92
C GLN A 151 10.01 19.76 -3.49
N ILE A 152 10.29 19.36 -2.25
CA ILE A 152 9.86 18.06 -1.73
C ILE A 152 8.35 18.07 -1.46
N MET A 153 7.80 19.14 -0.89
CA MET A 153 6.37 19.26 -0.66
C MET A 153 5.58 19.26 -1.97
N ASP A 154 6.09 19.93 -3.00
CA ASP A 154 5.52 19.89 -4.34
C ASP A 154 5.47 18.47 -4.92
N ALA A 155 6.54 17.68 -4.75
CA ALA A 155 6.59 16.30 -5.19
C ALA A 155 5.60 15.39 -4.42
N VAL A 156 5.41 15.64 -3.11
CA VAL A 156 4.44 14.91 -2.28
C VAL A 156 2.99 15.24 -2.65
N GLU A 157 2.71 16.47 -3.09
CA GLU A 157 1.37 16.85 -3.58
C GLU A 157 1.10 16.39 -5.01
N ARG A 158 2.14 16.28 -5.85
CA ARG A 158 2.03 15.93 -7.27
C ARG A 158 2.87 14.70 -7.63
N PRO A 159 2.57 13.51 -7.05
CA PRO A 159 3.40 12.31 -7.20
C PRO A 159 3.47 11.78 -8.65
N GLN A 160 2.57 12.22 -9.54
CA GLN A 160 2.54 11.80 -10.94
C GLN A 160 3.50 12.58 -11.85
N VAL A 161 4.11 13.68 -11.35
CA VAL A 161 4.90 14.61 -12.17
C VAL A 161 6.19 14.98 -11.46
N GLY A 162 7.28 14.98 -12.21
CA GLY A 162 8.56 15.54 -11.75
C GLY A 162 9.49 14.54 -11.07
N LYS A 163 10.42 15.06 -10.27
CA LYS A 163 11.45 14.27 -9.58
C LYS A 163 10.88 13.68 -8.30
N LYS A 164 11.19 12.41 -8.04
CA LYS A 164 10.75 11.67 -6.85
C LYS A 164 11.89 11.31 -5.90
N LEU A 165 13.12 11.28 -6.41
CA LEU A 165 14.32 10.99 -5.64
C LEU A 165 15.12 12.27 -5.40
N PHE A 166 15.35 12.58 -4.12
CA PHE A 166 16.11 13.74 -3.68
C PHE A 166 17.27 13.27 -2.79
N PHE A 167 18.46 13.84 -3.01
CA PHE A 167 19.60 13.69 -2.12
C PHE A 167 19.93 15.05 -1.53
N VAL A 168 19.71 15.19 -0.21
CA VAL A 168 20.00 16.44 0.50
C VAL A 168 21.36 16.31 1.16
N ASP A 169 22.34 17.02 0.60
CA ASP A 169 23.68 17.11 1.13
C ASP A 169 23.90 18.45 1.86
N GLY A 170 24.73 18.41 2.90
CA GLY A 170 25.05 19.56 3.70
C GLY A 170 26.05 19.20 4.80
N PRO A 171 27.09 20.02 5.03
CA PRO A 171 28.02 19.83 6.14
C PRO A 171 27.31 19.67 7.49
N GLY A 172 27.96 19.01 8.44
CA GLY A 172 27.46 18.89 9.81
C GLY A 172 27.11 20.27 10.40
N GLY A 173 25.96 20.37 11.06
CA GLY A 173 25.50 21.62 11.68
C GLY A 173 24.69 22.56 10.77
N THR A 174 24.48 22.22 9.50
CA THR A 174 23.66 23.02 8.55
C THR A 174 22.14 22.87 8.73
N GLY A 175 21.69 22.15 9.75
CA GLY A 175 20.27 21.98 10.06
C GLY A 175 19.52 21.00 9.16
N LYS A 176 20.21 20.06 8.47
CA LYS A 176 19.56 19.01 7.67
C LYS A 176 18.48 18.26 8.45
N SER A 177 18.79 17.77 9.65
CA SER A 177 17.80 17.07 10.48
C SER A 177 16.64 17.98 10.91
N THR A 178 16.87 19.30 11.04
CA THR A 178 15.79 20.27 11.26
C THR A 178 14.88 20.33 10.04
N LEU A 179 15.43 20.52 8.84
CA LEU A 179 14.66 20.49 7.58
C LEU A 179 13.83 19.20 7.44
N LEU A 180 14.44 18.03 7.69
CA LEU A 180 13.72 16.76 7.62
C LEU A 180 12.53 16.69 8.60
N LYS A 181 12.64 17.31 9.80
CA LYS A 181 11.53 17.39 10.76
C LYS A 181 10.38 18.26 10.23
N HIS A 182 10.67 19.39 9.60
CA HIS A 182 9.64 20.25 9.00
C HIS A 182 8.89 19.52 7.88
N ILE A 183 9.61 18.81 7.02
CA ILE A 183 9.00 17.99 5.95
C ILE A 183 8.11 16.89 6.57
N LEU A 184 8.62 16.13 7.55
CA LEU A 184 7.82 15.08 8.22
C LEU A 184 6.56 15.65 8.88
N ALA A 185 6.68 16.78 9.58
CA ALA A 185 5.54 17.43 10.23
C ALA A 185 4.45 17.80 9.23
N SER A 186 4.85 18.45 8.15
CA SER A 186 3.94 18.99 7.14
C SER A 186 3.22 17.88 6.37
N VAL A 187 3.95 16.82 5.96
CA VAL A 187 3.32 15.67 5.30
C VAL A 187 2.34 14.96 6.24
N ARG A 188 2.69 14.78 7.52
CA ARG A 188 1.79 14.11 8.48
C ARG A 188 0.55 14.95 8.83
N LEU A 189 0.68 16.26 8.96
CA LEU A 189 -0.46 17.17 9.17
C LEU A 189 -1.43 17.14 7.98
N SER A 190 -0.94 16.88 6.76
CA SER A 190 -1.79 16.70 5.58
C SER A 190 -2.56 15.36 5.56
N GLY A 191 -2.45 14.54 6.60
CA GLY A 191 -3.08 13.21 6.69
C GLY A 191 -2.40 12.14 5.82
N LYS A 192 -1.19 12.41 5.32
CA LYS A 192 -0.39 11.49 4.50
C LYS A 192 0.61 10.72 5.37
N ILE A 193 1.01 9.53 4.91
CA ILE A 193 1.98 8.69 5.61
C ILE A 193 3.41 9.05 5.18
N ALA A 194 4.23 9.45 6.15
CA ALA A 194 5.66 9.69 5.95
C ALA A 194 6.50 8.74 6.84
N ILE A 195 7.25 7.85 6.20
CA ILE A 195 8.16 6.90 6.86
C ILE A 195 9.51 7.58 7.06
N ALA A 196 9.93 7.71 8.33
CA ALA A 196 11.25 8.19 8.69
C ALA A 196 12.16 7.01 9.06
N VAL A 197 13.26 6.84 8.33
CA VAL A 197 14.31 5.86 8.65
C VAL A 197 15.67 6.51 8.78
N ALA A 198 16.57 5.84 9.50
CA ALA A 198 17.98 6.17 9.50
C ALA A 198 18.86 4.91 9.45
N SER A 199 20.13 5.10 9.11
CA SER A 199 21.13 4.03 9.07
C SER A 199 21.46 3.47 10.46
N SER A 200 21.46 4.31 11.50
CA SER A 200 21.73 3.93 12.90
C SER A 200 20.51 4.16 13.81
N GLY A 201 20.46 3.44 14.93
CA GLY A 201 19.38 3.61 15.92
C GLY A 201 19.38 4.99 16.56
N ILE A 202 20.56 5.57 16.81
CA ILE A 202 20.68 6.91 17.42
C ILE A 202 20.19 8.00 16.47
N ALA A 203 20.56 7.94 15.19
CA ALA A 203 20.08 8.90 14.20
C ALA A 203 18.55 8.79 14.03
N ALA A 204 18.00 7.57 14.07
CA ALA A 204 16.57 7.35 13.97
C ALA A 204 15.79 8.05 15.10
N LEU A 205 16.30 8.09 16.33
CA LEU A 205 15.66 8.76 17.47
C LEU A 205 15.51 10.27 17.29
N LEU A 206 16.34 10.88 16.42
CA LEU A 206 16.28 12.32 16.14
C LEU A 206 15.13 12.69 15.22
N LEU A 207 14.56 11.74 14.49
CA LEU A 207 13.40 11.93 13.63
C LEU A 207 12.12 11.51 14.37
N MET A 208 11.05 12.29 14.20
CA MET A 208 9.76 11.95 14.79
C MET A 208 9.26 10.62 14.20
N GLY A 209 9.08 9.61 15.05
CA GLY A 209 8.70 8.25 14.61
C GLY A 209 9.80 7.51 13.84
N GLY A 210 11.04 7.99 13.91
CA GLY A 210 12.17 7.41 13.20
C GLY A 210 12.50 6.00 13.68
N ARG A 211 12.86 5.14 12.72
CA ARG A 211 13.29 3.76 12.95
C ARG A 211 14.54 3.44 12.14
N THR A 212 15.22 2.34 12.44
CA THR A 212 16.32 1.92 11.57
C THR A 212 15.77 1.42 10.23
N ALA A 213 16.47 1.70 9.14
CA ALA A 213 16.11 1.19 7.81
C ALA A 213 16.04 -0.34 7.80
N HIS A 214 16.99 -1.00 8.47
CA HIS A 214 17.04 -2.45 8.62
C HIS A 214 15.75 -3.03 9.22
N SER A 215 15.26 -2.46 10.32
CA SER A 215 14.05 -2.98 10.99
C SER A 215 12.76 -2.66 10.23
N THR A 216 12.73 -1.51 9.56
CA THR A 216 11.58 -0.99 8.80
C THR A 216 11.36 -1.78 7.52
N PHE A 217 12.41 -1.94 6.72
CA PHE A 217 12.33 -2.63 5.43
C PHE A 217 12.65 -4.12 5.53
N LYS A 218 13.06 -4.66 6.69
CA LYS A 218 13.49 -6.07 6.82
C LYS A 218 14.68 -6.39 5.92
N ILE A 219 15.67 -5.50 5.93
CA ILE A 219 16.93 -5.64 5.19
C ILE A 219 17.72 -6.82 5.82
N PRO A 220 18.21 -7.78 5.03
CA PRO A 220 19.00 -8.89 5.55
C PRO A 220 20.36 -8.40 6.07
N LEU A 221 20.89 -9.07 7.11
CA LEU A 221 22.19 -8.71 7.71
C LEU A 221 23.38 -9.02 6.79
N LYS A 222 23.25 -10.05 5.94
CA LYS A 222 24.25 -10.41 4.93
C LYS A 222 23.75 -9.93 3.58
N LEU A 223 24.42 -8.92 3.04
CA LEU A 223 24.06 -8.29 1.77
C LEU A 223 24.99 -8.72 0.65
N ASN A 224 24.42 -8.88 -0.54
CA ASN A 224 25.08 -9.06 -1.81
C ASN A 224 24.28 -8.36 -2.92
N GLU A 225 24.81 -8.35 -4.13
CA GLU A 225 24.18 -7.73 -5.31
C GLU A 225 22.80 -8.29 -5.65
N HIS A 226 22.43 -9.47 -5.14
CA HIS A 226 21.14 -10.12 -5.38
C HIS A 226 20.18 -10.09 -4.18
N SER A 227 20.57 -9.45 -3.07
CA SER A 227 19.76 -9.43 -1.86
C SER A 227 18.41 -8.70 -2.01
N THR A 228 17.38 -9.25 -1.39
CA THR A 228 16.06 -8.62 -1.28
C THR A 228 15.65 -8.52 0.18
N CYS A 229 14.74 -7.61 0.46
CA CYS A 229 14.12 -7.44 1.76
C CYS A 229 13.03 -8.49 2.00
N SER A 230 12.91 -8.99 3.24
CA SER A 230 11.89 -9.99 3.61
C SER A 230 10.51 -9.37 3.83
N ILE A 231 9.91 -8.82 2.77
CA ILE A 231 8.58 -8.22 2.77
C ILE A 231 7.64 -9.06 1.90
N TYR A 232 6.60 -9.64 2.52
CA TYR A 232 5.65 -10.50 1.80
C TYR A 232 4.49 -9.71 1.17
N LYS A 233 3.99 -10.18 0.02
CA LYS A 233 2.87 -9.55 -0.71
C LYS A 233 1.56 -9.42 0.09
N GLN A 234 1.33 -10.26 1.09
CA GLN A 234 0.14 -10.20 1.96
C GLN A 234 0.41 -9.52 3.31
N SER A 235 1.60 -8.94 3.51
CA SER A 235 1.98 -8.37 4.80
C SER A 235 1.31 -7.02 5.05
N LYS A 236 1.07 -6.73 6.34
CA LYS A 236 0.70 -5.37 6.80
C LYS A 236 1.73 -4.31 6.38
N LEU A 237 3.01 -4.69 6.29
CA LEU A 237 4.08 -3.79 5.87
C LEU A 237 3.92 -3.37 4.41
N ARG A 238 3.54 -4.27 3.49
CA ARG A 238 3.21 -3.90 2.10
C ARG A 238 2.11 -2.84 2.06
N LYS A 239 1.00 -3.07 2.77
CA LYS A 239 -0.13 -2.11 2.81
C LYS A 239 0.29 -0.73 3.34
N LEU A 240 1.20 -0.69 4.33
CA LEU A 240 1.81 0.57 4.79
C LEU A 240 2.63 1.23 3.68
N LEU A 241 3.51 0.48 3.02
CA LEU A 241 4.41 1.00 1.97
C LEU A 241 3.62 1.52 0.77
N GLN A 242 2.55 0.82 0.38
CA GLN A 242 1.64 1.25 -0.69
C GLN A 242 0.89 2.55 -0.35
N ALA A 243 0.60 2.79 0.93
CA ALA A 243 -0.06 4.01 1.40
C ALA A 243 0.93 5.15 1.75
N THR A 244 2.24 4.92 1.61
CA THR A 244 3.28 5.89 1.98
C THR A 244 3.46 6.93 0.88
N SER A 245 3.44 8.21 1.24
CA SER A 245 3.66 9.33 0.31
C SER A 245 5.09 9.86 0.34
N LEU A 246 5.84 9.57 1.40
CA LEU A 246 7.22 10.02 1.57
C LEU A 246 8.04 9.02 2.39
N ILE A 247 9.25 8.73 1.92
CA ILE A 247 10.29 8.03 2.71
C ILE A 247 11.46 8.98 2.91
N ILE A 248 11.79 9.28 4.16
CA ILE A 248 13.01 10.01 4.53
C ILE A 248 14.03 9.01 5.05
N TRP A 249 15.24 9.04 4.50
CA TRP A 249 16.37 8.22 4.96
C TRP A 249 17.52 9.11 5.44
N ASP A 250 17.64 9.30 6.74
CA ASP A 250 18.74 10.06 7.35
C ASP A 250 20.00 9.21 7.52
N GLU A 251 21.15 9.87 7.46
CA GLU A 251 22.48 9.22 7.43
C GLU A 251 22.62 8.18 6.31
N ALA A 252 21.97 8.40 5.16
CA ALA A 252 22.03 7.51 3.99
C ALA A 252 23.47 7.11 3.58
N PRO A 253 24.49 8.00 3.58
CA PRO A 253 25.86 7.63 3.22
C PRO A 253 26.50 6.59 4.14
N MET A 254 25.99 6.39 5.35
CA MET A 254 26.47 5.35 6.27
C MET A 254 25.96 3.94 5.91
N THR A 255 25.02 3.83 4.98
CA THR A 255 24.44 2.55 4.57
C THR A 255 25.17 1.98 3.36
N HIS A 256 25.42 0.67 3.38
CA HIS A 256 26.04 -0.04 2.25
C HIS A 256 25.14 0.02 1.01
N ARG A 257 25.74 0.22 -0.17
CA ARG A 257 25.02 0.32 -1.45
C ARG A 257 24.00 -0.81 -1.68
N HIS A 258 24.40 -2.06 -1.43
CA HIS A 258 23.51 -3.22 -1.56
C HIS A 258 22.25 -3.16 -0.69
N ALA A 259 22.24 -2.42 0.42
CA ALA A 259 21.02 -2.24 1.20
C ALA A 259 20.02 -1.36 0.44
N PHE A 260 20.46 -0.26 -0.19
CA PHE A 260 19.59 0.56 -1.03
C PHE A 260 19.07 -0.23 -2.23
N GLU A 261 19.93 -0.98 -2.90
CA GLU A 261 19.54 -1.84 -4.04
C GLU A 261 18.59 -2.97 -3.63
N ALA A 262 18.71 -3.50 -2.40
CA ALA A 262 17.79 -4.49 -1.87
C ALA A 262 16.43 -3.89 -1.52
N VAL A 263 16.39 -2.68 -0.94
CA VAL A 263 15.13 -1.96 -0.68
C VAL A 263 14.46 -1.61 -1.99
N ASP A 264 15.18 -1.00 -2.93
CA ASP A 264 14.66 -0.60 -4.25
C ASP A 264 14.04 -1.79 -5.00
N ARG A 265 14.78 -2.89 -5.17
CA ARG A 265 14.25 -4.10 -5.82
C ARG A 265 13.04 -4.68 -5.11
N SER A 266 13.05 -4.71 -3.78
CA SER A 266 11.90 -5.21 -3.03
C SER A 266 10.69 -4.30 -3.12
N LEU A 267 10.87 -2.98 -3.12
CA LEU A 267 9.75 -2.05 -3.26
C LEU A 267 9.15 -2.10 -4.66
N ARG A 268 9.97 -2.18 -5.72
CA ARG A 268 9.50 -2.40 -7.09
C ARG A 268 8.63 -3.65 -7.24
N ASP A 269 9.06 -4.77 -6.66
CA ASP A 269 8.28 -6.03 -6.68
C ASP A 269 6.99 -5.94 -5.84
N ILE A 270 7.04 -5.48 -4.59
CA ILE A 270 5.83 -5.49 -3.73
C ILE A 270 4.82 -4.40 -4.11
N LEU A 271 5.25 -3.33 -4.77
CA LEU A 271 4.38 -2.27 -5.28
C LEU A 271 3.95 -2.52 -6.73
N ASP A 272 4.41 -3.62 -7.33
CA ASP A 272 4.12 -4.03 -8.71
C ASP A 272 4.44 -2.89 -9.73
N ASN A 273 5.59 -2.22 -9.54
CA ASN A 273 6.04 -1.11 -10.38
C ASN A 273 7.56 -1.16 -10.61
N ASP A 274 7.98 -1.90 -11.64
CA ASP A 274 9.40 -2.10 -11.95
C ASP A 274 10.07 -0.93 -12.70
N GLN A 275 9.27 0.01 -13.23
CA GLN A 275 9.75 1.10 -14.08
C GLN A 275 10.27 2.31 -13.29
N GLU A 276 9.83 2.45 -12.04
CA GLU A 276 10.14 3.59 -11.18
C GLU A 276 11.09 3.16 -10.04
N PRO A 277 12.11 3.98 -9.70
CA PRO A 277 12.95 3.73 -8.53
C PRO A 277 12.08 3.58 -7.27
N PHE A 278 12.38 2.58 -6.44
CA PHE A 278 11.66 2.26 -5.22
C PHE A 278 10.15 2.01 -5.42
N GLY A 279 9.71 1.70 -6.64
CA GLY A 279 8.34 1.29 -6.96
C GLY A 279 7.30 2.42 -6.98
N GLY A 280 7.71 3.69 -6.97
CA GLY A 280 6.74 4.79 -6.93
C GLY A 280 7.35 6.14 -6.71
#